data_AF-A0A365P6R5-F1
#
_entry.id   AF-A0A365P6R5-F1
#
_cell.length_a   1.000
_cell.length_b   1.000
_cell.length_c   1.000
_cell.angle_alpha   90.00
_cell.angle_beta   90.00
_cell.angle_gamma   90.00
#
_symmetry.space_group_name_H-M   'P 1'
#
loop_
_entity.id
_entity.type
_entity.pdbx_description
1 polymer ?
#
loop_
_entity_poly.entity_id
_entity_poly.type
_entity_poly.pdbx_seq_one_letter_code
_entity_poly.pdbx_strand_id
1 'polypeptide(L)'
;MGSTGPVRVTSIRRPESSGMSSISVLLDAEWTADGRDERAALVARLAPEASSFPVFPDYDLAGQAAVMRAVRERTDLPVPDVRWVEDSPEILGVPFLVMDRVSGRVPVDNPPYVFGGWVVEELGETGRARVREVSVDVLARVHGTPDPRTALGDAAPAAGVDSLRAHVENERAYYEWTQWEDGLRIPVPERAFDWIEENWPTELSPDVLCWGDARIGNIMFDGVEPAAVLDWESATLAPPELDLGWFLFFPDMFQEIAEQWDFPGLTDLFPHGAVVARYEELTGSPVRELEFFRTYAALRHGIVMSQIERRRVHFGEVEAHENPDEDVLHHAMLARMIAD
;
A
#
# COMPACT_ATOMS: atom_id res chain seq x y z
N MET A 1 19.84 -2.82 20.21
CA MET A 1 20.44 -1.56 20.70
C MET A 1 21.37 -1.91 21.85
N GLY A 2 22.68 -1.62 21.75
CA GLY A 2 23.70 -2.00 22.75
C GLY A 2 23.62 -1.23 24.07
N SER A 3 22.43 -1.12 24.66
CA SER A 3 22.23 -0.40 25.91
C SER A 3 22.87 -1.15 27.07
N THR A 4 23.49 -0.39 27.96
CA THR A 4 24.06 -0.88 29.23
C THR A 4 23.12 -0.64 30.42
N GLY A 5 21.90 -0.13 30.18
CA GLY A 5 20.89 0.21 31.19
C GLY A 5 19.44 0.05 30.70
N PRO A 6 18.43 0.39 31.52
CA PRO A 6 17.02 0.26 31.14
C PRO A 6 16.62 1.32 30.09
N VAL A 7 15.86 0.89 29.09
CA VAL A 7 15.22 1.80 28.12
C VAL A 7 13.95 2.39 28.75
N ARG A 8 13.76 3.71 28.67
CA ARG A 8 12.58 4.41 29.16
C ARG A 8 11.76 4.94 27.99
N VAL A 9 10.50 4.52 27.89
CA VAL A 9 9.52 5.13 26.99
C VAL A 9 8.95 6.37 27.65
N THR A 10 9.12 7.54 27.03
CA THR A 10 8.74 8.85 27.60
C THR A 10 7.43 9.39 27.04
N SER A 11 6.97 8.86 25.91
CA SER A 11 5.73 9.26 25.25
C SER A 11 5.17 8.06 24.48
N ILE A 12 3.86 7.88 24.53
CA ILE A 12 3.10 6.91 23.73
C ILE A 12 1.85 7.62 23.25
N ARG A 13 1.61 7.62 21.93
CA ARG A 13 0.41 8.17 21.33
C ARG A 13 -0.04 7.33 20.14
N ARG A 14 -1.34 7.33 19.85
CA ARG A 14 -1.86 6.86 18.57
C ARG A 14 -1.83 8.04 17.58
N PRO A 15 -1.46 7.82 16.30
CA PRO A 15 -1.58 8.85 15.29
C PRO A 15 -3.05 9.22 15.06
N GLU A 16 -3.30 10.46 14.67
CA GLU A 16 -4.65 10.99 14.44
C GLU A 16 -5.35 10.33 13.24
N SER A 17 -4.55 9.86 12.27
CA SER A 17 -4.95 8.95 11.21
C SER A 17 -4.15 7.65 11.33
N SER A 18 -4.85 6.52 11.44
CA SER A 18 -4.26 5.18 11.37
C SER A 18 -4.95 4.39 10.27
N GLY A 19 -4.18 3.64 9.47
CA GLY A 19 -4.74 2.69 8.52
C GLY A 19 -5.57 1.61 9.22
N MET A 20 -6.46 0.97 8.47
CA MET A 20 -7.40 -0.02 9.01
C MET A 20 -6.79 -1.44 9.12
N SER A 21 -5.63 -1.69 8.50
CA SER A 21 -4.98 -3.02 8.49
C SER A 21 -4.14 -3.32 9.73
N SER A 22 -3.59 -2.29 10.40
CA SER A 22 -2.69 -2.47 11.54
C SER A 22 -2.75 -1.31 12.52
N ILE A 23 -2.40 -1.57 13.78
CA ILE A 23 -2.36 -0.51 14.80
C ILE A 23 -0.97 0.10 14.83
N SER A 24 -0.87 1.37 14.46
CA SER A 24 0.37 2.15 14.62
C SER A 24 0.37 2.92 15.94
N VAL A 25 1.49 2.86 16.66
CA VAL A 25 1.71 3.58 17.91
C VAL A 25 3.00 4.37 17.80
N LEU A 26 2.92 5.68 18.03
CA LEU A 26 4.07 6.58 18.07
C LEU A 26 4.67 6.56 19.48
N LEU A 27 5.98 6.36 19.59
CA LEU A 27 6.68 6.32 20.86
C LEU A 27 7.98 7.13 20.84
N ASP A 28 8.30 7.76 21.95
CA ASP A 28 9.62 8.37 22.17
C ASP A 28 10.35 7.55 23.25
N ALA A 29 11.59 7.15 22.97
CA ALA A 29 12.40 6.31 23.86
C ALA A 29 13.73 7.00 24.20
N GLU A 30 14.18 6.83 25.45
CA GLU A 30 15.47 7.32 25.96
C GLU A 30 16.22 6.16 26.63
N TRP A 31 17.53 6.04 26.39
CA TRP A 31 18.37 5.05 27.04
C TRP A 31 19.82 5.53 27.14
N THR A 32 20.66 4.82 27.90
CA THR A 32 22.11 5.06 27.91
C THR A 32 22.80 3.94 27.12
N ALA A 33 23.65 4.31 26.15
CA ALA A 33 24.52 3.41 25.41
C ALA A 33 25.95 3.96 25.43
N ASP A 34 26.93 3.12 25.76
CA ASP A 34 28.35 3.51 25.84
C ASP A 34 28.62 4.80 26.66
N GLY A 35 27.85 4.99 27.73
CA GLY A 35 27.96 6.16 28.62
C GLY A 35 27.38 7.46 28.05
N ARG A 36 26.64 7.40 26.95
CA ARG A 36 25.94 8.53 26.33
C ARG A 36 24.43 8.34 26.43
N ASP A 37 23.74 9.45 26.67
CA ASP A 37 22.28 9.48 26.62
C ASP A 37 21.83 9.50 25.15
N GLU A 38 21.04 8.51 24.78
CA GLU A 38 20.47 8.30 23.47
C GLU A 38 18.96 8.53 23.51
N ARG A 39 18.41 9.00 22.40
CA ARG A 39 16.97 9.21 22.22
C ARG A 39 16.55 8.79 20.82
N ALA A 40 15.39 8.18 20.70
CA ALA A 40 14.78 7.87 19.40
C ALA A 40 13.28 8.17 19.42
N ALA A 41 12.82 8.74 18.31
CA ALA A 41 11.41 8.76 17.94
C ALA A 41 11.13 7.52 17.11
N LEU A 42 10.13 6.75 17.50
CA LEU A 42 9.86 5.41 16.99
C LEU A 42 8.38 5.24 16.65
N VAL A 43 8.10 4.28 15.78
CA VAL A 43 6.76 3.78 15.48
C VAL A 43 6.74 2.28 15.72
N ALA A 44 5.77 1.81 16.49
CA ALA A 44 5.44 0.39 16.58
C ALA A 44 4.22 0.10 15.71
N ARG A 45 4.33 -0.87 14.80
CA ARG A 45 3.21 -1.40 14.01
C ARG A 45 2.87 -2.78 14.56
N LEU A 46 1.66 -2.91 15.08
CA LEU A 46 1.16 -4.13 15.72
C LEU A 46 0.23 -4.85 14.75
N ALA A 47 0.35 -6.18 14.68
CA ALA A 47 -0.64 -7.01 14.01
C ALA A 47 -2.01 -6.83 14.69
N PRO A 48 -3.13 -6.92 13.94
CA PRO A 48 -4.45 -6.82 14.53
C PRO A 48 -4.77 -8.05 15.39
N GLU A 49 -5.58 -7.85 16.43
CA GLU A 49 -6.11 -8.95 17.23
C GLU A 49 -7.09 -9.79 16.40
N ALA A 50 -7.13 -11.11 16.60
CA ALA A 50 -8.07 -11.98 15.88
C ALA A 50 -9.55 -11.59 16.08
N SER A 51 -9.88 -11.00 17.23
CA SER A 51 -11.22 -10.47 17.55
C SER A 51 -11.58 -9.17 16.82
N SER A 52 -10.68 -8.61 16.00
CA SER A 52 -10.88 -7.30 15.37
C SER A 52 -11.54 -7.33 13.99
N PHE A 53 -11.99 -8.52 13.54
CA PHE A 53 -12.45 -8.79 12.18
C PHE A 53 -11.39 -8.31 11.17
N PRO A 54 -10.30 -9.10 11.00
CA PRO A 54 -9.11 -8.63 10.28
C PRO A 54 -9.42 -8.35 8.81
N VAL A 55 -8.62 -7.45 8.22
CA VAL A 55 -8.73 -7.12 6.80
C VAL A 55 -8.02 -8.16 5.95
N PHE A 56 -6.90 -8.70 6.42
CA PHE A 56 -6.10 -9.70 5.70
C PHE A 56 -6.10 -11.05 6.43
N PRO A 57 -5.91 -12.17 5.71
CA PRO A 57 -5.86 -13.50 6.32
C PRO A 57 -4.64 -13.68 7.22
N ASP A 58 -3.50 -13.11 6.81
CA ASP A 58 -2.20 -13.24 7.48
C ASP A 58 -1.48 -11.89 7.56
N TYR A 59 -0.64 -11.72 8.58
CA TYR A 59 0.15 -10.50 8.82
C TYR A 59 1.63 -10.85 9.02
N ASP A 60 2.40 -10.88 7.92
CA ASP A 60 3.83 -11.21 7.94
C ASP A 60 4.71 -9.97 8.19
N LEU A 61 4.79 -9.55 9.45
CA LEU A 61 5.62 -8.42 9.86
C LEU A 61 7.13 -8.68 9.68
N ALA A 62 7.56 -9.95 9.74
CA ALA A 62 8.95 -10.34 9.54
C ALA A 62 9.35 -10.21 8.06
N GLY A 63 8.51 -10.69 7.14
CA GLY A 63 8.66 -10.50 5.70
C GLY A 63 8.64 -9.03 5.31
N GLN A 64 7.69 -8.25 5.84
CA GLN A 64 7.66 -6.80 5.66
C GLN A 64 8.98 -6.14 6.08
N ALA A 65 9.49 -6.48 7.28
CA ALA A 65 10.75 -5.95 7.78
C ALA A 65 11.96 -6.37 6.92
N ALA A 66 11.96 -7.59 6.38
CA ALA A 66 13.00 -8.07 5.50
C ALA A 66 13.07 -7.26 4.19
N VAL A 67 11.91 -7.01 3.57
CA VAL A 67 11.80 -6.16 2.37
C VAL A 67 12.29 -4.75 2.66
N MET A 68 11.80 -4.12 3.75
CA MET A 68 12.20 -2.76 4.13
C MET A 68 13.73 -2.64 4.30
N ARG A 69 14.35 -3.60 5.01
CA ARG A 69 15.81 -3.64 5.18
C ARG A 69 16.53 -3.81 3.84
N ALA A 70 16.09 -4.74 3.01
CA ALA A 70 16.70 -4.99 1.72
C ALA A 70 16.64 -3.77 0.79
N VAL A 71 15.49 -3.10 0.70
CA VAL A 71 15.35 -1.86 -0.10
C VAL A 71 16.27 -0.77 0.44
N ARG A 72 16.29 -0.57 1.76
CA ARG A 72 17.16 0.43 2.41
C ARG A 72 18.65 0.15 2.20
N GLU A 73 19.06 -1.11 2.17
CA GLU A 73 20.46 -1.51 2.00
C GLU A 73 20.92 -1.47 0.54
N ARG A 74 20.02 -1.71 -0.41
CA ARG A 74 20.36 -1.92 -1.83
C ARG A 74 19.96 -0.76 -2.74
N THR A 75 19.26 0.23 -2.21
CA THR A 75 18.83 1.44 -2.92
C THR A 75 19.15 2.68 -2.07
N ASP A 76 18.93 3.87 -2.63
CA ASP A 76 18.99 5.13 -1.91
C ASP A 76 17.60 5.65 -1.48
N LEU A 77 16.58 4.79 -1.53
CA LEU A 77 15.22 5.16 -1.13
C LEU A 77 15.13 5.41 0.38
N PRO A 78 14.37 6.44 0.79
CA PRO A 78 14.16 6.71 2.20
C PRO A 78 13.15 5.70 2.76
N VAL A 79 13.62 4.57 3.25
CA VAL A 79 12.77 3.59 3.97
C VAL A 79 13.07 3.68 5.46
N PRO A 80 12.06 3.73 6.35
CA PRO A 80 12.27 3.75 7.80
C PRO A 80 13.17 2.61 8.27
N ASP A 81 14.11 2.90 9.17
CA ASP A 81 15.01 1.89 9.72
C ASP A 81 14.26 0.97 10.68
N VAL A 82 14.19 -0.34 10.35
CA VAL A 82 13.52 -1.34 11.18
C VAL A 82 14.43 -1.78 12.32
N ARG A 83 14.15 -1.25 13.51
CA ARG A 83 14.92 -1.45 14.73
C ARG A 83 14.70 -2.81 15.39
N TRP A 84 13.48 -3.35 15.31
CA TRP A 84 13.11 -4.61 15.95
C TRP A 84 11.90 -5.25 15.28
N VAL A 85 11.85 -6.58 15.33
CA VAL A 85 10.67 -7.38 14.99
C VAL A 85 10.47 -8.37 16.13
N GLU A 86 9.26 -8.44 16.66
CA GLU A 86 8.83 -9.43 17.63
C GLU A 86 7.70 -10.26 17.00
N ASP A 87 8.00 -11.53 16.69
CA ASP A 87 7.06 -12.45 16.08
C ASP A 87 6.19 -13.16 17.13
N SER A 88 6.57 -13.11 18.42
CA SER A 88 5.82 -13.74 19.50
C SER A 88 4.76 -12.80 20.08
N PRO A 89 3.53 -13.29 20.33
CA PRO A 89 2.52 -12.52 21.06
C PRO A 89 2.84 -12.38 22.57
N GLU A 90 3.90 -12.99 23.09
CA GLU A 90 4.18 -13.04 24.54
C GLU A 90 4.36 -11.66 25.20
N ILE A 91 4.82 -10.65 24.46
CA ILE A 91 5.13 -9.33 25.03
C ILE A 91 3.91 -8.41 25.02
N LEU A 92 3.22 -8.28 23.89
CA LEU A 92 2.11 -7.32 23.70
C LEU A 92 0.76 -7.98 23.35
N GLY A 93 0.68 -9.31 23.38
CA GLY A 93 -0.51 -10.07 22.97
C GLY A 93 -0.60 -10.29 21.45
N VAL A 94 0.19 -9.56 20.66
CA VAL A 94 0.27 -9.65 19.19
C VAL A 94 1.72 -9.44 18.73
N PRO A 95 2.10 -10.00 17.57
CA PRO A 95 3.34 -9.64 16.89
C PRO A 95 3.43 -8.15 16.58
N PHE A 96 4.64 -7.59 16.57
CA PHE A 96 4.87 -6.19 16.25
C PHE A 96 6.25 -5.92 15.68
N LEU A 97 6.36 -4.89 14.85
CA LEU A 97 7.64 -4.32 14.42
C LEU A 97 7.82 -2.92 14.98
N VAL A 98 9.08 -2.54 15.24
CA VAL A 98 9.47 -1.19 15.68
C VAL A 98 10.44 -0.60 14.67
N MET A 99 10.15 0.61 14.21
CA MET A 99 10.97 1.35 13.26
C MET A 99 11.17 2.80 13.69
N ASP A 100 12.13 3.48 13.07
CA ASP A 100 12.31 4.92 13.26
C ASP A 100 11.09 5.72 12.78
N ARG A 101 10.69 6.72 13.57
CA ARG A 101 9.64 7.67 13.18
C ARG A 101 10.24 8.72 12.26
N VAL A 102 9.71 8.80 11.06
CA VAL A 102 10.01 9.87 10.11
C VAL A 102 8.98 11.00 10.26
N SER A 103 9.42 12.23 10.11
CA SER A 103 8.56 13.42 10.11
C SER A 103 8.30 13.87 8.68
N GLY A 104 7.07 14.24 8.38
CA GLY A 104 6.66 14.76 7.08
C GLY A 104 5.14 14.75 6.93
N ARG A 105 4.66 15.00 5.71
CA ARG A 105 3.24 15.03 5.36
C ARG A 105 2.92 13.94 4.36
N VAL A 106 1.80 13.26 4.56
CA VAL A 106 1.24 12.32 3.58
C VAL A 106 -0.01 12.94 2.95
N PRO A 107 -0.24 12.79 1.64
CA PRO A 107 -1.57 13.00 1.07
C PRO A 107 -2.54 12.01 1.72
N VAL A 108 -3.61 12.52 2.32
CA VAL A 108 -4.56 11.69 3.09
C VAL A 108 -5.57 11.02 2.17
N ASP A 109 -5.99 9.80 2.53
CA ASP A 109 -7.01 9.06 1.77
C ASP A 109 -8.43 9.25 2.32
N ASN A 110 -8.58 9.76 3.55
CA ASN A 110 -9.89 9.99 4.17
C ASN A 110 -9.91 11.30 4.99
N PRO A 111 -10.61 12.35 4.51
CA PRO A 111 -11.15 12.48 3.16
C PRO A 111 -10.01 12.43 2.10
N PRO A 112 -10.26 11.94 0.88
CA PRO A 112 -9.23 11.87 -0.16
C PRO A 112 -8.56 13.21 -0.45
N TYR A 113 -7.25 13.21 -0.73
CA TYR A 113 -6.44 14.41 -0.94
C TYR A 113 -6.92 15.31 -2.10
N VAL A 114 -7.79 14.80 -2.97
CA VAL A 114 -8.43 15.58 -4.04
C VAL A 114 -9.47 16.58 -3.52
N PHE A 115 -9.91 16.43 -2.26
CA PHE A 115 -10.85 17.34 -1.60
C PHE A 115 -10.17 18.51 -0.88
N GLY A 116 -8.85 18.44 -0.63
CA GLY A 116 -8.12 19.51 0.07
C GLY A 116 -6.79 19.05 0.67
N GLY A 117 -6.22 19.89 1.54
CA GLY A 117 -4.92 19.67 2.15
C GLY A 117 -3.75 20.19 1.32
N TRP A 118 -2.52 19.96 1.80
CA TRP A 118 -1.33 20.66 1.31
C TRP A 118 -1.06 20.49 -0.20
N VAL A 119 -1.42 19.34 -0.78
CA VAL A 119 -1.26 19.07 -2.22
C VAL A 119 -2.14 19.99 -3.08
N VAL A 120 -3.34 20.31 -2.61
CA VAL A 120 -4.32 21.16 -3.30
C VAL A 120 -4.12 22.64 -2.94
N GLU A 121 -3.94 22.92 -1.65
CA GLU A 121 -3.99 24.27 -1.09
C GLU A 121 -2.65 25.00 -1.12
N GLU A 122 -1.53 24.28 -0.98
CA GLU A 122 -0.20 24.89 -0.88
C GLU A 122 0.63 24.74 -2.15
N LEU A 123 0.43 23.65 -2.92
CA LEU A 123 1.19 23.44 -4.15
C LEU A 123 0.54 24.13 -5.34
N GLY A 124 1.34 24.89 -6.09
CA GLY A 124 1.01 25.25 -7.47
C GLY A 124 1.32 24.11 -8.45
N GLU A 125 1.07 24.34 -9.73
CA GLU A 125 1.33 23.38 -10.82
C GLU A 125 2.77 22.82 -10.79
N THR A 126 3.78 23.68 -10.61
CA THR A 126 5.19 23.24 -10.49
C THR A 126 5.42 22.33 -9.29
N GLY A 127 4.76 22.60 -8.15
CA GLY A 127 4.89 21.78 -6.94
C GLY A 127 4.27 20.39 -7.15
N ARG A 128 3.08 20.34 -7.74
CA ARG A 128 2.41 19.08 -8.10
C ARG A 128 3.19 18.29 -9.15
N ALA A 129 3.76 18.98 -10.13
CA ALA A 129 4.65 18.36 -11.10
C ALA A 129 5.88 17.73 -10.44
N ARG A 130 6.51 18.42 -9.47
CA ARG A 130 7.64 17.86 -8.72
C ARG A 130 7.23 16.64 -7.89
N VAL A 131 6.10 16.72 -7.18
CA VAL A 131 5.54 15.59 -6.42
C VAL A 131 5.28 14.38 -7.33
N ARG A 132 4.73 14.60 -8.53
CA ARG A 132 4.58 13.54 -9.53
C ARG A 132 5.92 12.92 -9.90
N GLU A 133 6.88 13.74 -10.32
CA GLU A 133 8.20 13.28 -10.75
C GLU A 133 8.88 12.43 -9.68
N VAL A 134 8.95 12.92 -8.43
CA VAL A 134 9.61 12.16 -7.36
C VAL A 134 8.86 10.89 -6.97
N SER A 135 7.54 10.86 -7.11
CA SER A 135 6.74 9.65 -6.83
C SER A 135 7.00 8.58 -7.90
N VAL A 136 7.13 8.98 -9.17
CA VAL A 136 7.52 8.06 -10.25
C VAL A 136 8.99 7.64 -10.13
N ASP A 137 9.88 8.53 -9.71
CA ASP A 137 11.27 8.21 -9.38
C ASP A 137 11.34 7.14 -8.26
N VAL A 138 10.46 7.21 -7.25
CA VAL A 138 10.35 6.19 -6.20
C VAL A 138 9.99 4.83 -6.81
N LEU A 139 8.92 4.73 -7.62
CA LEU A 139 8.51 3.48 -8.27
C LEU A 139 9.66 2.87 -9.09
N ALA A 140 10.30 3.67 -9.95
CA ALA A 140 11.39 3.20 -10.79
C ALA A 140 12.57 2.68 -9.96
N ARG A 141 12.89 3.31 -8.82
CA ARG A 141 13.96 2.86 -7.92
C ARG A 141 13.58 1.59 -7.16
N VAL A 142 12.33 1.44 -6.72
CA VAL A 142 11.84 0.18 -6.11
C VAL A 142 12.00 -0.95 -7.12
N HIS A 143 11.52 -0.76 -8.34
CA HIS A 143 11.59 -1.76 -9.41
C HIS A 143 13.04 -2.07 -9.83
N GLY A 144 13.96 -1.11 -9.66
CA GLY A 144 15.39 -1.28 -9.85
C GLY A 144 16.13 -1.97 -8.70
N THR A 145 15.45 -2.43 -7.64
CA THR A 145 16.09 -3.08 -6.48
C THR A 145 16.83 -4.36 -6.89
N PRO A 146 18.15 -4.45 -6.64
CA PRO A 146 18.92 -5.67 -6.91
C PRO A 146 18.46 -6.88 -6.09
N ASP A 147 18.44 -8.05 -6.74
CA ASP A 147 18.11 -9.35 -6.14
C ASP A 147 16.76 -9.37 -5.37
N PRO A 148 15.64 -8.99 -6.03
CA PRO A 148 14.35 -8.78 -5.38
C PRO A 148 13.81 -10.05 -4.72
N ARG A 149 14.07 -11.22 -5.31
CA ARG A 149 13.73 -12.53 -4.73
C ARG A 149 14.37 -12.76 -3.37
N THR A 150 15.62 -12.34 -3.17
CA THR A 150 16.31 -12.48 -1.89
C THR A 150 15.73 -11.53 -0.84
N ALA A 151 15.21 -10.37 -1.27
CA ALA A 151 14.53 -9.44 -0.37
C ALA A 151 13.20 -10.03 0.17
N LEU A 152 12.48 -10.74 -0.69
CA LEU A 152 11.18 -11.35 -0.38
C LEU A 152 11.28 -12.71 0.33
N GLY A 153 12.40 -13.43 0.17
CA GLY A 153 12.59 -14.74 0.80
C GLY A 153 11.51 -15.73 0.37
N ASP A 154 10.83 -16.34 1.34
CA ASP A 154 9.78 -17.34 1.11
C ASP A 154 8.48 -16.73 0.57
N ALA A 155 8.29 -15.41 0.67
CA ALA A 155 7.14 -14.73 0.08
C ALA A 155 7.24 -14.59 -1.45
N ALA A 156 8.43 -14.80 -2.03
CA ALA A 156 8.59 -14.76 -3.48
C ALA A 156 7.89 -15.97 -4.14
N PRO A 157 7.11 -15.77 -5.22
CA PRO A 157 6.61 -16.86 -6.05
C PRO A 157 7.74 -17.82 -6.45
N ALA A 158 7.53 -19.13 -6.36
CA ALA A 158 8.58 -20.12 -6.61
C ALA A 158 9.24 -19.93 -7.99
N ALA A 159 10.54 -20.21 -8.08
CA ALA A 159 11.28 -19.99 -9.34
C ALA A 159 10.65 -20.78 -10.50
N GLY A 160 10.35 -20.10 -11.60
CA GLY A 160 9.69 -20.68 -12.78
C GLY A 160 8.16 -20.69 -12.73
N VAL A 161 7.55 -20.21 -11.64
CA VAL A 161 6.12 -19.88 -11.59
C VAL A 161 5.91 -18.51 -12.23
N ASP A 162 4.82 -18.37 -12.99
CA ASP A 162 4.35 -17.08 -13.49
C ASP A 162 3.89 -16.23 -12.28
N SER A 163 4.66 -15.19 -11.98
CA SER A 163 4.44 -14.36 -10.79
C SER A 163 3.11 -13.61 -10.84
N LEU A 164 2.68 -13.14 -12.02
CA LEU A 164 1.37 -12.49 -12.17
C LEU A 164 0.24 -13.50 -11.95
N ARG A 165 0.37 -14.70 -12.51
CA ARG A 165 -0.61 -15.79 -12.27
C ARG A 165 -0.70 -16.14 -10.78
N ALA A 166 0.43 -16.33 -10.11
CA ALA A 166 0.47 -16.59 -8.67
C ALA A 166 -0.20 -15.46 -7.88
N HIS A 167 0.03 -14.20 -8.26
CA HIS A 167 -0.59 -13.06 -7.63
C HIS A 167 -2.12 -13.04 -7.81
N VAL A 168 -2.62 -13.32 -9.02
CA VAL A 168 -4.07 -13.41 -9.30
C VAL A 168 -4.74 -14.53 -8.53
N GLU A 169 -4.12 -15.71 -8.46
CA GLU A 169 -4.65 -16.81 -7.65
C GLU A 169 -4.64 -16.50 -6.15
N ASN A 170 -3.62 -15.80 -5.64
CA ASN A 170 -3.59 -15.36 -4.25
C ASN A 170 -4.70 -14.34 -3.94
N GLU A 171 -4.97 -13.40 -4.85
CA GLU A 171 -6.09 -12.44 -4.70
C GLU A 171 -7.45 -13.14 -4.78
N ARG A 172 -7.58 -14.19 -5.61
CA ARG A 172 -8.78 -15.04 -5.65
C ARG A 172 -8.97 -15.78 -4.33
N ALA A 173 -7.91 -16.39 -3.80
CA ALA A 173 -7.94 -17.05 -2.49
C ALA A 173 -8.23 -16.07 -1.35
N TYR A 174 -7.74 -14.83 -1.43
CA TYR A 174 -8.09 -13.77 -0.49
C TYR A 174 -9.58 -13.40 -0.58
N TYR A 175 -10.13 -13.22 -1.78
CA TYR A 175 -11.57 -12.98 -1.96
C TYR A 175 -12.40 -14.15 -1.40
N GLU A 176 -12.04 -15.39 -1.72
CA GLU A 176 -12.72 -16.58 -1.18
C GLU A 176 -12.62 -16.65 0.34
N TRP A 177 -11.45 -16.31 0.91
CA TRP A 177 -11.27 -16.19 2.34
C TRP A 177 -12.26 -15.18 2.90
N THR A 178 -12.46 -14.00 2.31
CA THR A 178 -13.41 -13.02 2.88
C THR A 178 -14.79 -13.63 3.11
N GLN A 179 -15.25 -14.56 2.27
CA GLN A 179 -16.59 -15.17 2.34
C GLN A 179 -16.77 -16.20 3.47
N TRP A 180 -15.73 -16.52 4.23
CA TRP A 180 -15.70 -17.67 5.13
C TRP A 180 -16.80 -17.70 6.21
N GLU A 181 -17.26 -16.53 6.68
CA GLU A 181 -18.23 -16.44 7.78
C GLU A 181 -19.70 -16.47 7.31
N ASP A 182 -20.03 -15.78 6.22
CA ASP A 182 -21.41 -15.53 5.78
C ASP A 182 -21.71 -16.05 4.36
N GLY A 183 -20.69 -16.45 3.59
CA GLY A 183 -20.82 -16.85 2.20
C GLY A 183 -21.25 -15.71 1.26
N LEU A 184 -21.05 -14.44 1.66
CA LEU A 184 -21.45 -13.29 0.84
C LEU A 184 -20.67 -13.27 -0.48
N ARG A 185 -21.40 -13.31 -1.59
CA ARG A 185 -20.85 -13.21 -2.93
C ARG A 185 -21.17 -11.85 -3.51
N ILE A 186 -20.14 -11.17 -4.03
CA ILE A 186 -20.27 -9.86 -4.64
C ILE A 186 -20.15 -10.05 -6.16
N PRO A 187 -21.19 -9.74 -6.95
CA PRO A 187 -21.18 -9.94 -8.39
C PRO A 187 -20.06 -9.19 -9.13
N VAL A 188 -19.71 -7.96 -8.74
CA VAL A 188 -18.74 -7.15 -9.49
C VAL A 188 -17.29 -7.68 -9.40
N PRO A 189 -16.73 -8.10 -8.25
CA PRO A 189 -15.43 -8.77 -8.22
C PRO A 189 -15.42 -10.11 -8.97
N GLU A 190 -16.50 -10.88 -8.93
CA GLU A 190 -16.58 -12.17 -9.64
C GLU A 190 -16.50 -12.00 -11.16
N ARG A 191 -17.29 -11.07 -11.71
CA ARG A 191 -17.19 -10.71 -13.13
C ARG A 191 -15.82 -10.14 -13.49
N ALA A 192 -15.20 -9.39 -12.58
CA ALA A 192 -13.86 -8.84 -12.82
C ALA A 192 -12.80 -9.95 -12.84
N PHE A 193 -12.91 -10.98 -11.99
CA PHE A 193 -12.05 -12.16 -12.10
C PHE A 193 -12.22 -12.88 -13.44
N ASP A 194 -13.45 -13.04 -13.92
CA ASP A 194 -13.70 -13.62 -15.25
C ASP A 194 -13.07 -12.78 -16.37
N TRP A 195 -13.23 -11.45 -16.30
CA TRP A 195 -12.60 -10.52 -17.24
C TRP A 195 -11.07 -10.62 -17.24
N ILE A 196 -10.44 -10.77 -16.06
CA ILE A 196 -8.98 -10.95 -15.93
C ILE A 196 -8.50 -12.22 -16.63
N GLU A 197 -9.27 -13.32 -16.55
CA GLU A 197 -8.95 -14.57 -17.25
C GLU A 197 -9.08 -14.42 -18.77
N GLU A 198 -10.12 -13.73 -19.23
CA GLU A 198 -10.41 -13.52 -20.65
C GLU A 198 -9.42 -12.56 -21.32
N ASN A 199 -8.87 -11.62 -20.56
CA ASN A 199 -8.00 -10.53 -21.05
C ASN A 199 -6.54 -10.68 -20.58
N TRP A 200 -6.10 -11.91 -20.29
CA TRP A 200 -4.73 -12.15 -19.81
C TRP A 200 -3.67 -11.53 -20.75
N PRO A 201 -2.69 -10.77 -20.23
CA PRO A 201 -1.68 -10.09 -21.04
C PRO A 201 -0.92 -11.03 -21.97
N THR A 202 -0.68 -10.59 -23.20
CA THR A 202 0.08 -11.37 -24.19
C THR A 202 1.59 -11.17 -24.06
N GLU A 203 2.01 -9.98 -23.62
CA GLU A 203 3.41 -9.64 -23.39
C GLU A 203 3.58 -9.05 -21.98
N LEU A 204 4.27 -9.78 -21.11
CA LEU A 204 4.61 -9.31 -19.77
C LEU A 204 6.01 -8.72 -19.73
N SER A 205 6.17 -7.66 -18.94
CA SER A 205 7.48 -7.15 -18.54
C SER A 205 8.17 -8.12 -17.57
N PRO A 206 9.51 -8.16 -17.50
CA PRO A 206 10.22 -8.99 -16.53
C PRO A 206 9.84 -8.62 -15.10
N ASP A 207 9.78 -9.63 -14.23
CA ASP A 207 9.44 -9.41 -12.84
C ASP A 207 10.47 -8.54 -12.11
N VAL A 208 9.96 -7.66 -11.25
CA VAL A 208 10.71 -6.78 -10.36
C VAL A 208 10.18 -6.90 -8.93
N LEU A 209 10.87 -6.30 -7.96
CA LEU A 209 10.24 -6.05 -6.67
C LEU A 209 9.12 -5.02 -6.88
N CYS A 210 7.88 -5.43 -6.65
CA CYS A 210 6.74 -4.54 -6.54
C CYS A 210 6.53 -4.19 -5.07
N TRP A 211 6.29 -2.91 -4.80
CA TRP A 211 5.95 -2.34 -3.50
C TRP A 211 4.60 -2.86 -2.99
N GLY A 212 3.62 -3.06 -3.88
CA GLY A 212 2.31 -3.60 -3.51
C GLY A 212 1.28 -2.49 -3.30
N ASP A 213 1.30 -1.80 -2.16
CA ASP A 213 0.43 -0.63 -1.92
C ASP A 213 1.08 0.67 -2.44
N ALA A 214 1.38 0.64 -3.74
CA ALA A 214 2.19 1.64 -4.42
C ALA A 214 1.43 2.92 -4.75
N ARG A 215 1.21 3.79 -3.76
CA ARG A 215 0.43 5.03 -3.92
C ARG A 215 1.04 6.21 -3.19
N ILE A 216 0.72 7.41 -3.66
CA ILE A 216 1.24 8.67 -3.09
C ILE A 216 0.90 8.82 -1.59
N GLY A 217 -0.23 8.28 -1.12
CA GLY A 217 -0.63 8.30 0.29
C GLY A 217 0.30 7.52 1.22
N ASN A 218 1.14 6.63 0.66
CA ASN A 218 2.18 5.91 1.41
C ASN A 218 3.59 6.48 1.18
N ILE A 219 3.70 7.64 0.54
CA ILE A 219 4.93 8.43 0.49
C ILE A 219 4.77 9.60 1.46
N MET A 220 5.64 9.66 2.45
CA MET A 220 5.76 10.81 3.33
C MET A 220 6.68 11.84 2.68
N PHE A 221 6.28 13.12 2.68
CA PHE A 221 7.00 14.21 2.06
C PHE A 221 7.54 15.22 3.08
N ASP A 222 8.77 15.66 2.89
CA ASP A 222 9.31 16.90 3.45
C ASP A 222 9.31 17.97 2.35
N GLY A 223 8.40 18.92 2.44
CA GLY A 223 8.08 19.81 1.32
C GLY A 223 7.49 19.02 0.14
N VAL A 224 8.27 18.83 -0.92
CA VAL A 224 7.91 18.08 -2.14
C VAL A 224 8.85 16.89 -2.40
N GLU A 225 9.78 16.61 -1.49
CA GLU A 225 10.74 15.51 -1.61
C GLU A 225 10.32 14.34 -0.72
N PRO A 226 10.50 13.07 -1.17
CA PRO A 226 10.20 11.91 -0.35
C PRO A 226 11.09 11.86 0.90
N ALA A 227 10.47 11.83 2.07
CA ALA A 227 11.09 11.63 3.36
C ALA A 227 10.98 10.18 3.86
N ALA A 228 9.92 9.46 3.47
CA ALA A 228 9.78 8.03 3.70
C ALA A 228 8.88 7.34 2.66
N VAL A 229 9.20 6.10 2.30
CA VAL A 229 8.33 5.17 1.57
C VAL A 229 7.83 4.12 2.56
N LEU A 230 6.52 4.04 2.74
CA LEU A 230 5.87 3.31 3.81
C LEU A 230 5.12 2.09 3.28
N ASP A 231 4.55 1.30 4.18
CA ASP A 231 3.58 0.24 3.88
C ASP A 231 4.02 -0.84 2.87
N TRP A 232 4.98 -1.66 3.30
CA TRP A 232 5.56 -2.73 2.51
C TRP A 232 4.92 -4.11 2.74
N GLU A 233 3.71 -4.17 3.31
CA GLU A 233 3.09 -5.46 3.70
C GLU A 233 2.65 -6.31 2.50
N SER A 234 2.37 -5.66 1.36
CA SER A 234 1.94 -6.31 0.11
C SER A 234 3.07 -6.43 -0.92
N ALA A 235 4.33 -6.26 -0.51
CA ALA A 235 5.45 -6.33 -1.43
C ALA A 235 5.58 -7.73 -2.03
N THR A 236 5.86 -7.80 -3.33
CA THR A 236 5.85 -9.07 -4.06
C THR A 236 6.79 -9.01 -5.26
N LEU A 237 6.93 -10.14 -5.95
CA LEU A 237 7.60 -10.23 -7.23
C LEU A 237 6.52 -10.26 -8.32
N ALA A 238 6.54 -9.32 -9.27
CA ALA A 238 5.58 -9.26 -10.37
C ALA A 238 6.08 -8.32 -11.48
N PRO A 239 5.42 -8.26 -12.65
CA PRO A 239 5.66 -7.20 -13.63
C PRO A 239 5.46 -5.81 -13.00
N PRO A 240 6.30 -4.81 -13.33
CA PRO A 240 6.24 -3.46 -12.74
C PRO A 240 4.90 -2.77 -12.94
N GLU A 241 4.14 -3.18 -13.96
CA GLU A 241 2.83 -2.64 -14.24
C GLU A 241 1.79 -2.98 -13.17
N LEU A 242 2.03 -3.99 -12.32
CA LEU A 242 1.22 -4.24 -11.13
C LEU A 242 1.18 -3.01 -10.20
N ASP A 243 2.34 -2.41 -9.93
CA ASP A 243 2.46 -1.20 -9.12
C ASP A 243 2.01 0.05 -9.90
N LEU A 244 2.31 0.16 -11.20
CA LEU A 244 1.87 1.32 -12.00
C LEU A 244 0.34 1.37 -12.14
N GLY A 245 -0.30 0.21 -12.33
CA GLY A 245 -1.74 0.08 -12.37
C GLY A 245 -2.38 0.50 -11.06
N TRP A 246 -1.81 0.05 -9.93
CA TRP A 246 -2.23 0.47 -8.59
C TRP A 246 -2.05 1.98 -8.38
N PHE A 247 -0.87 2.51 -8.71
CA PHE A 247 -0.51 3.91 -8.54
C PHE A 247 -1.43 4.86 -9.31
N LEU A 248 -1.82 4.49 -10.53
CA LEU A 248 -2.72 5.29 -11.37
C LEU A 248 -4.20 5.07 -11.07
N PHE A 249 -4.58 3.89 -10.54
CA PHE A 249 -5.97 3.62 -10.17
C PHE A 249 -6.47 4.55 -9.05
N PHE A 250 -5.67 4.81 -8.01
CA PHE A 250 -6.06 5.66 -6.88
C PHE A 250 -6.45 7.10 -7.28
N PRO A 251 -5.63 7.86 -8.02
CA PRO A 251 -6.02 9.21 -8.43
C PRO A 251 -7.25 9.22 -9.34
N ASP A 252 -7.44 8.21 -10.20
CA ASP A 252 -8.65 8.10 -11.03
C ASP A 252 -9.89 7.86 -10.18
N MET A 253 -9.83 6.91 -9.24
CA MET A 253 -10.92 6.61 -8.31
C MET A 253 -11.26 7.83 -7.45
N PHE A 254 -10.26 8.51 -6.89
CA PHE A 254 -10.47 9.71 -6.10
C PHE A 254 -11.04 10.86 -6.94
N GLN A 255 -10.60 11.02 -8.18
CA GLN A 255 -11.17 12.00 -9.10
C GLN A 255 -12.65 11.72 -9.38
N GLU A 256 -13.03 10.47 -9.63
CA GLU A 256 -14.44 10.11 -9.82
C GLU A 256 -15.28 10.40 -8.56
N ILE A 257 -14.75 10.10 -7.37
CA ILE A 257 -15.40 10.45 -6.10
C ILE A 257 -15.53 11.97 -5.97
N ALA A 258 -14.51 12.77 -6.32
CA ALA A 258 -14.63 14.22 -6.28
C ALA A 258 -15.74 14.74 -7.22
N GLU A 259 -15.81 14.23 -8.44
CA GLU A 259 -16.82 14.61 -9.43
C GLU A 259 -18.25 14.26 -8.99
N GLN A 260 -18.44 13.10 -8.35
CA GLN A 260 -19.73 12.71 -7.78
C GLN A 260 -20.24 13.69 -6.69
N TRP A 261 -19.33 14.39 -6.03
CA TRP A 261 -19.63 15.38 -4.99
C TRP A 261 -19.53 16.84 -5.48
N ASP A 262 -19.49 17.06 -6.81
CA ASP A 262 -19.34 18.37 -7.46
C ASP A 262 -18.04 19.12 -7.06
N PHE A 263 -16.98 18.39 -6.70
CA PHE A 263 -15.64 18.94 -6.47
C PHE A 263 -14.79 18.90 -7.76
N PRO A 264 -13.91 19.89 -7.98
CA PRO A 264 -13.04 19.92 -9.16
C PRO A 264 -11.97 18.82 -9.18
N GLY A 265 -11.62 18.27 -8.01
CA GLY A 265 -10.58 17.26 -7.87
C GLY A 265 -9.19 17.77 -8.26
N LEU A 266 -8.33 16.86 -8.74
CA LEU A 266 -6.90 17.13 -9.01
C LEU A 266 -6.39 16.40 -10.26
N THR A 267 -6.93 16.75 -11.41
CA THR A 267 -6.66 16.08 -12.70
C THR A 267 -5.23 16.25 -13.24
N ASP A 268 -4.47 17.22 -12.73
CA ASP A 268 -3.11 17.54 -13.21
C ASP A 268 -1.99 16.86 -12.41
N LEU A 269 -2.30 16.18 -11.31
CA LEU A 269 -1.28 15.56 -10.46
C LEU A 269 -0.63 14.36 -11.16
N PHE A 270 -1.42 13.39 -11.62
CA PHE A 270 -0.92 12.15 -12.26
C PHE A 270 -1.51 11.90 -13.66
N PRO A 271 -1.31 12.78 -14.66
CA PRO A 271 -1.70 12.46 -16.03
C PRO A 271 -0.97 11.20 -16.49
N HIS A 272 -1.71 10.17 -16.91
CA HIS A 272 -1.16 8.83 -17.16
C HIS A 272 0.02 8.87 -18.15
N GLY A 273 -0.11 9.62 -19.25
CA GLY A 273 0.96 9.75 -20.24
C GLY A 273 2.24 10.39 -19.68
N ALA A 274 2.13 11.32 -18.72
CA ALA A 274 3.30 11.92 -18.07
C ALA A 274 3.97 10.94 -17.09
N VAL A 275 3.16 10.14 -16.38
CA VAL A 275 3.67 9.09 -15.47
C VAL A 275 4.38 8.00 -16.27
N VAL A 276 3.75 7.48 -17.32
CA VAL A 276 4.33 6.46 -18.21
C VAL A 276 5.61 6.97 -18.86
N ALA A 277 5.59 8.14 -19.50
CA ALA A 277 6.77 8.68 -20.18
C ALA A 277 7.97 8.85 -19.23
N ARG A 278 7.72 9.32 -17.99
CA ARG A 278 8.77 9.47 -16.98
C ARG A 278 9.30 8.12 -16.51
N TYR A 279 8.41 7.15 -16.27
CA TYR A 279 8.80 5.81 -15.84
C TYR A 279 9.64 5.09 -16.91
N GLU A 280 9.23 5.17 -18.17
CA GLU A 280 9.97 4.60 -19.31
C GLU A 280 11.33 5.28 -19.50
N GLU A 281 11.42 6.61 -19.31
CA GLU A 281 12.68 7.36 -19.35
C GLU A 281 13.68 6.85 -18.29
N LEU A 282 13.19 6.63 -17.06
CA LEU A 282 14.02 6.19 -15.93
C LEU A 282 14.49 4.74 -16.05
N THR A 283 13.61 3.86 -16.53
CA THR A 283 13.85 2.41 -16.55
C THR A 283 14.40 1.91 -17.89
N GLY A 284 14.28 2.72 -18.95
CA GLY A 284 14.63 2.33 -20.31
C GLY A 284 13.78 1.19 -20.88
N SER A 285 12.64 0.87 -20.24
CA SER A 285 11.76 -0.23 -20.60
C SER A 285 10.35 0.29 -20.85
N PRO A 286 9.63 -0.19 -21.89
CA PRO A 286 8.27 0.25 -22.17
C PRO A 286 7.29 -0.29 -21.13
N VAL A 287 6.26 0.50 -20.80
CA VAL A 287 5.13 0.06 -19.99
C VAL A 287 4.15 -0.71 -20.88
N ARG A 288 3.76 -1.92 -20.45
CA ARG A 288 2.90 -2.82 -21.23
C ARG A 288 1.56 -3.07 -20.56
N GLU A 289 0.51 -3.18 -21.36
CA GLU A 289 -0.79 -3.74 -20.91
C GLU A 289 -1.38 -2.97 -19.70
N LEU A 290 -1.10 -1.66 -19.59
CA LEU A 290 -1.43 -0.85 -18.40
C LEU A 290 -2.91 -0.89 -18.01
N GLU A 291 -3.82 -0.93 -18.99
CA GLU A 291 -5.26 -0.97 -18.73
C GLU A 291 -5.70 -2.30 -18.07
N PHE A 292 -5.04 -3.41 -18.40
CA PHE A 292 -5.24 -4.68 -17.69
C PHE A 292 -4.85 -4.52 -16.22
N PHE A 293 -3.67 -3.96 -15.95
CA PHE A 293 -3.19 -3.79 -14.58
C PHE A 293 -3.98 -2.75 -13.78
N ARG A 294 -4.51 -1.70 -14.41
CA ARG A 294 -5.44 -0.75 -13.78
C ARG A 294 -6.77 -1.40 -13.42
N THR A 295 -7.32 -2.23 -14.31
CA THR A 295 -8.54 -3.02 -14.02
C THR A 295 -8.29 -4.03 -12.91
N TYR A 296 -7.12 -4.67 -12.92
CA TYR A 296 -6.72 -5.57 -11.86
C TYR A 296 -6.55 -4.86 -10.51
N ALA A 297 -5.96 -3.65 -10.49
CA ALA A 297 -5.90 -2.82 -9.29
C ALA A 297 -7.29 -2.46 -8.75
N ALA A 298 -8.24 -2.13 -9.63
CA ALA A 298 -9.62 -1.86 -9.25
C ALA A 298 -10.30 -3.08 -8.61
N LEU A 299 -10.07 -4.30 -9.14
CA LEU A 299 -10.52 -5.55 -8.52
C LEU A 299 -9.92 -5.75 -7.13
N ARG A 300 -8.59 -5.69 -7.02
CA ARG A 300 -7.85 -5.87 -5.76
C ARG A 300 -8.33 -4.90 -4.67
N HIS A 301 -8.42 -3.60 -5.01
CA HIS A 301 -8.94 -2.59 -4.11
C HIS A 301 -10.41 -2.86 -3.73
N GLY A 302 -11.22 -3.36 -4.68
CA GLY A 302 -12.61 -3.70 -4.43
C GLY A 302 -12.78 -4.80 -3.39
N ILE A 303 -11.95 -5.84 -3.44
CA ILE A 303 -11.96 -6.91 -2.43
C ILE A 303 -11.62 -6.33 -1.05
N VAL A 304 -10.56 -5.50 -0.94
CA VAL A 304 -10.17 -4.85 0.32
C VAL A 304 -11.30 -3.97 0.88
N MET A 305 -11.92 -3.13 0.03
CA MET A 305 -13.00 -2.25 0.47
C MET A 305 -14.24 -3.03 0.91
N SER A 306 -14.58 -4.12 0.21
CA SER A 306 -15.70 -4.96 0.63
C SER A 306 -15.47 -5.60 2.01
N GLN A 307 -14.23 -6.00 2.31
CA GLN A 307 -13.89 -6.54 3.62
C GLN A 307 -13.95 -5.47 4.71
N ILE A 308 -13.54 -4.24 4.41
CA ILE A 308 -13.68 -3.09 5.31
C ILE A 308 -15.16 -2.77 5.56
N GLU A 309 -16.01 -2.77 4.54
CA GLU A 309 -17.43 -2.48 4.72
C GLU A 309 -18.12 -3.56 5.57
N ARG A 310 -17.80 -4.83 5.30
CA ARG A 310 -18.28 -5.96 6.12
C ARG A 310 -17.80 -5.85 7.57
N ARG A 311 -16.57 -5.39 7.79
CA ARG A 311 -16.08 -5.07 9.14
C ARG A 311 -16.96 -4.01 9.82
N ARG A 312 -17.32 -2.94 9.11
CA ARG A 312 -18.19 -1.87 9.63
C ARG A 312 -19.59 -2.38 9.94
N VAL A 313 -20.15 -3.26 9.09
CA VAL A 313 -21.41 -3.97 9.35
C VAL A 313 -21.31 -4.85 10.60
N HIS A 314 -20.25 -5.66 10.72
CA HIS A 314 -20.02 -6.55 11.87
C HIS A 314 -20.00 -5.79 13.20
N PHE A 315 -19.37 -4.61 13.23
CA PHE A 315 -19.34 -3.76 14.43
C PHE A 315 -20.55 -2.82 14.57
N GLY A 316 -21.54 -2.88 13.66
CA GLY A 316 -22.76 -2.07 13.71
C GLY A 316 -22.53 -0.58 13.45
N GLU A 317 -21.46 -0.23 12.75
CA GLU A 317 -21.17 1.15 12.32
C GLU A 317 -22.04 1.56 11.13
N VAL A 318 -22.43 0.60 10.29
CA VAL A 318 -23.33 0.75 9.14
C VAL A 318 -24.29 -0.44 9.05
N GLU A 319 -25.39 -0.27 8.31
CA GLU A 319 -26.27 -1.38 7.94
C GLU A 319 -25.73 -2.09 6.69
N ALA A 320 -26.01 -3.38 6.55
CA ALA A 320 -25.66 -4.12 5.33
C ALA A 320 -26.46 -3.59 4.14
N HIS A 321 -25.80 -3.48 2.97
CA HIS A 321 -26.46 -3.07 1.74
C HIS A 321 -27.40 -4.17 1.22
N GLU A 322 -28.53 -3.77 0.60
CA GLU A 322 -29.41 -4.73 -0.09
C GLU A 322 -28.75 -5.29 -1.36
N ASN A 323 -27.94 -4.46 -2.02
CA ASN A 323 -27.14 -4.84 -3.17
C ASN A 323 -25.67 -5.06 -2.74
N PRO A 324 -25.14 -6.29 -2.78
CA PRO A 324 -23.77 -6.58 -2.35
C PRO A 324 -22.68 -5.82 -3.11
N ASP A 325 -22.95 -5.39 -4.36
CA ASP A 325 -21.98 -4.57 -5.11
C ASP A 325 -21.71 -3.23 -4.41
N GLU A 326 -22.65 -2.70 -3.61
CA GLU A 326 -22.48 -1.44 -2.88
C GLU A 326 -21.45 -1.53 -1.74
N ASP A 327 -21.07 -2.74 -1.30
CA ASP A 327 -19.95 -2.94 -0.37
C ASP A 327 -18.59 -2.60 -1.03
N VAL A 328 -18.55 -2.53 -2.36
CA VAL A 328 -17.39 -2.05 -3.12
C VAL A 328 -17.58 -0.57 -3.44
N LEU A 329 -16.80 0.29 -2.79
CA LEU A 329 -16.87 1.76 -2.90
C LEU A 329 -16.96 2.25 -4.36
N HIS A 330 -16.15 1.69 -5.25
CA HIS A 330 -16.05 2.06 -6.66
C HIS A 330 -16.68 1.01 -7.59
N HIS A 331 -17.72 0.29 -7.16
CA HIS A 331 -18.36 -0.79 -7.94
C HIS A 331 -18.82 -0.33 -9.32
N ALA A 332 -19.37 0.88 -9.46
CA ALA A 332 -19.81 1.43 -10.73
C ALA A 332 -18.63 1.67 -11.69
N MET A 333 -17.47 2.10 -11.18
CA MET A 333 -16.24 2.25 -11.95
C MET A 333 -15.74 0.88 -12.42
N LEU A 334 -15.58 -0.08 -11.49
CA LEU A 334 -15.12 -1.42 -11.83
C LEU A 334 -16.05 -2.10 -12.84
N ALA A 335 -17.37 -1.97 -12.66
CA ALA A 335 -18.35 -2.51 -13.59
C ALA A 335 -18.25 -1.92 -15.01
N ARG A 336 -17.85 -0.65 -15.16
CA ARG A 336 -17.59 -0.04 -16.48
C ARG A 336 -16.27 -0.53 -17.09
N MET A 337 -15.22 -0.69 -16.29
CA MET A 337 -13.91 -1.16 -16.75
C MET A 337 -13.97 -2.58 -17.34
N ILE A 338 -14.88 -3.43 -16.84
CA ILE A 338 -15.04 -4.82 -17.27
C ILE A 338 -16.21 -5.04 -18.25
N ALA A 339 -16.85 -3.96 -18.72
CA ALA A 339 -17.98 -4.05 -19.65
C ALA A 339 -17.56 -4.08 -21.13
N ASP A 340 -16.30 -3.72 -21.41
CA ASP A 340 -15.69 -3.67 -22.74
C ASP A 340 -14.93 -4.97 -23.07
#